data_AF-A0A5V4BGS1-F1
#
_entry.id   AF-A0A5V4BGS1-F1
#
_cell.length_a   1.000
_cell.length_b   1.000
_cell.length_c   1.000
_cell.angle_alpha   90.00
_cell.angle_beta   90.00
_cell.angle_gamma   90.00
#
_symmetry.space_group_name_H-M   'P 1'
#
loop_
_entity.id
_entity.type
_entity.pdbx_description
1 polymer ?
#
loop_
_entity_poly.entity_id
_entity_poly.type
_entity_poly.pdbx_seq_one_letter_code
_entity_poly.pdbx_strand_id
1 'polypeptide(L)'
;METPVSRSALYGKLAGPLFRSLESATAFCKLRSNPWVELTHWLHQLTQQPDNDILHVLRHYQIPLSDVEKALLRQLDMLPAGASAISDFSHHIDLSVEKAWMLASVRYGDNKIRSGWLLLALLTTPELRRVLSSICAPLATLPVDELTEILPSLIETSPEAQERPYDGSGLASTIPGESSQAIPNGGQDGKSALAKYCQDMTAQARDGKIDPVTGREHEIRTMTDILLRRRQNNPLLTGEAGVGKTAVVEGFALAIAQGEVPPALREVRLLALDVGALLAGASMKGEFESRLKGLLEEAGRSPQPVILFVDEVHTLVGAGGASGTG
;
A
#
# COMPACT_ATOMS: atom_id res chain seq x y z
N MET A 1 -12.78 -21.19 1.46
CA MET A 1 -11.59 -20.40 1.10
C MET A 1 -12.10 -19.13 0.44
N GLU A 2 -12.35 -18.09 1.24
CA GLU A 2 -12.69 -16.76 0.71
C GLU A 2 -11.38 -16.10 0.26
N THR A 3 -11.28 -15.75 -1.01
CA THR A 3 -10.20 -14.89 -1.51
C THR A 3 -10.33 -13.53 -0.83
N PRO A 4 -9.34 -13.06 -0.05
CA PRO A 4 -9.43 -11.76 0.59
C PRO A 4 -9.49 -10.69 -0.51
N VAL A 5 -10.53 -9.85 -0.48
CA VAL A 5 -10.68 -8.71 -1.38
C VAL A 5 -9.50 -7.76 -1.14
N SER A 6 -8.84 -7.28 -2.20
CA SER A 6 -7.69 -6.38 -2.02
C SER A 6 -8.12 -5.07 -1.36
N ARG A 7 -7.29 -4.55 -0.45
CA ARG A 7 -7.53 -3.28 0.25
C ARG A 7 -7.78 -2.11 -0.72
N SER A 8 -7.02 -2.06 -1.81
CA SER A 8 -7.21 -1.08 -2.90
C SER A 8 -8.56 -1.19 -3.58
N ALA A 9 -9.10 -2.40 -3.74
CA ALA A 9 -10.42 -2.60 -4.32
C ALA A 9 -11.53 -2.18 -3.35
N LEU A 10 -11.36 -2.44 -2.04
CA LEU A 10 -12.30 -2.00 -1.01
C LEU A 10 -12.30 -0.48 -0.83
N TYR A 11 -11.14 0.15 -0.71
CA TYR A 11 -11.04 1.62 -0.62
C TYR A 11 -11.53 2.30 -1.90
N GLY A 12 -11.38 1.66 -3.06
CA GLY A 12 -11.97 2.14 -4.30
C GLY A 12 -13.51 2.16 -4.32
N LYS A 13 -14.18 1.55 -3.33
CA LYS A 13 -15.63 1.63 -3.16
C LYS A 13 -16.09 2.78 -2.28
N LEU A 14 -15.19 3.49 -1.59
CA LEU A 14 -15.54 4.67 -0.81
C LEU A 14 -16.08 5.76 -1.72
N ALA A 15 -17.16 6.44 -1.31
CA ALA A 15 -17.63 7.64 -1.98
C ALA A 15 -16.55 8.73 -1.94
N GLY A 16 -16.47 9.57 -2.97
CA GLY A 16 -15.43 10.61 -3.08
C GLY A 16 -15.17 11.43 -1.81
N PRO A 17 -16.19 12.01 -1.14
CA PRO A 17 -16.01 12.75 0.11
C PRO A 17 -15.49 11.91 1.27
N LEU A 18 -15.92 10.64 1.35
CA LEU A 18 -15.48 9.70 2.38
C LEU A 18 -14.04 9.25 2.17
N PHE A 19 -13.61 9.07 0.91
CA PHE A 19 -12.22 8.82 0.58
C PHE A 19 -11.33 10.01 0.96
N ARG A 20 -11.73 11.22 0.56
CA ARG A 20 -11.00 12.46 0.87
C ARG A 20 -10.90 12.73 2.37
N SER A 21 -11.91 12.38 3.17
CA SER A 21 -11.79 12.51 4.64
C SER A 21 -10.79 11.53 5.23
N LEU A 22 -10.63 10.34 4.66
CA LEU A 22 -9.60 9.39 5.08
C LEU A 22 -8.21 9.89 4.67
N GLU A 23 -8.05 10.49 3.49
CA GLU A 23 -6.79 11.18 3.11
C GLU A 23 -6.46 12.33 4.07
N SER A 24 -7.45 13.15 4.41
CA SER A 24 -7.29 14.23 5.40
C SER A 24 -6.93 13.67 6.78
N ALA A 25 -7.49 12.53 7.16
CA ALA A 25 -7.21 11.88 8.44
C ALA A 25 -5.77 11.37 8.50
N THR A 26 -5.26 10.85 7.38
CA THR A 26 -3.85 10.49 7.25
C THR A 26 -2.94 11.71 7.39
N ALA A 27 -3.24 12.81 6.70
CA ALA A 27 -2.46 14.05 6.83
C ALA A 27 -2.49 14.60 8.27
N PHE A 28 -3.65 14.54 8.91
CA PHE A 28 -3.86 14.99 10.28
C PHE A 28 -3.10 14.13 11.31
N CYS A 29 -3.11 12.80 11.14
CA CYS A 29 -2.33 11.85 11.93
C CYS A 29 -0.82 12.19 11.87
N LYS A 30 -0.31 12.53 10.67
CA LYS A 30 1.08 12.94 10.47
C LYS A 30 1.41 14.23 11.23
N LEU A 31 0.53 15.23 11.16
CA LEU A 31 0.70 16.50 11.86
C LEU A 31 0.72 16.35 13.38
N ARG A 32 0.00 15.35 13.91
CA ARG A 32 -0.01 15.03 15.35
C ARG A 32 1.10 14.06 15.77
N SER A 33 1.95 13.62 14.83
CA SER A 33 3.01 12.64 15.06
C SER A 33 2.49 11.34 15.69
N ASN A 34 1.31 10.89 15.28
CA ASN A 34 0.75 9.62 15.73
C ASN A 34 1.28 8.46 14.84
N PRO A 35 1.58 7.29 15.42
CA PRO A 35 2.19 6.18 14.67
C PRO A 35 1.22 5.44 13.75
N TRP A 36 -0.10 5.52 13.99
CA TRP A 36 -1.12 4.79 13.22
C TRP A 36 -2.30 5.71 12.90
N VAL A 37 -2.86 5.59 11.69
CA VAL A 37 -4.12 6.26 11.37
C VAL A 37 -5.25 5.47 12.02
N GLU A 38 -5.73 5.97 13.16
CA GLU A 38 -6.87 5.44 13.91
C GLU A 38 -8.24 5.92 13.39
N LEU A 39 -9.30 5.15 13.69
CA LEU A 39 -10.70 5.54 13.46
C LEU A 39 -11.04 6.92 14.05
N THR A 40 -10.44 7.28 15.17
CA THR A 40 -10.63 8.60 15.80
C THR A 40 -10.24 9.74 14.86
N HIS A 41 -9.13 9.61 14.11
CA HIS A 41 -8.72 10.62 13.13
C HIS A 41 -9.75 10.74 12.02
N TRP A 42 -10.24 9.61 11.52
CA TRP A 42 -11.17 9.59 10.40
C TRP A 42 -12.54 10.14 10.77
N LEU A 43 -13.10 9.70 11.90
CA LEU A 43 -14.35 10.24 12.44
C LEU A 43 -14.23 11.74 12.73
N HIS A 44 -13.10 12.20 13.27
CA HIS A 44 -12.88 13.63 13.48
C HIS A 44 -12.90 14.41 12.17
N GLN A 45 -12.20 13.94 11.13
CA GLN A 45 -12.22 14.60 9.82
C GLN A 45 -13.60 14.58 9.14
N LEU A 46 -14.39 13.53 9.36
CA LEU A 46 -15.77 13.46 8.90
C LEU A 46 -16.66 14.50 9.60
N THR A 47 -16.49 14.75 10.90
CA THR A 47 -17.30 15.79 11.58
C THR A 47 -16.92 17.21 11.17
N GLN A 48 -15.72 17.42 10.61
CA GLN A 48 -15.29 18.73 10.09
C GLN A 48 -15.88 19.05 8.71
N GLN A 49 -16.49 18.08 8.03
CA GLN A 49 -17.15 18.35 6.74
C GLN A 49 -18.42 19.17 6.95
N PRO A 50 -18.80 20.04 5.99
CA PRO A 50 -19.99 20.88 6.13
C PRO A 50 -21.28 20.06 6.15
N ASP A 51 -21.33 18.95 5.40
CA ASP A 51 -22.50 18.09 5.31
C ASP A 51 -22.10 16.67 4.86
N ASN A 52 -22.71 15.64 5.45
CA ASN A 52 -22.53 14.22 5.13
C ASN A 52 -23.61 13.37 5.82
N ASP A 53 -23.63 12.07 5.56
CA ASP A 53 -24.66 11.17 6.10
C ASP A 53 -24.64 11.09 7.63
N ILE A 54 -23.46 11.07 8.25
CA ILE A 54 -23.34 11.04 9.72
C ILE A 54 -24.00 12.29 10.31
N LEU A 55 -23.79 13.47 9.72
CA LEU A 55 -24.42 14.70 10.17
C LEU A 55 -25.94 14.66 10.02
N HIS A 56 -26.47 14.01 8.98
CA HIS A 56 -27.92 13.76 8.85
C HIS A 56 -28.44 12.88 10.00
N VAL A 57 -27.72 11.80 10.34
CA VAL A 57 -28.05 10.91 11.47
C VAL A 57 -28.05 11.68 12.79
N LEU A 58 -27.02 12.49 13.04
CA LEU A 58 -26.93 13.30 14.26
C LEU A 58 -28.10 14.29 14.39
N ARG A 59 -28.47 14.98 13.30
CA ARG A 59 -29.62 15.90 13.28
C ARG A 59 -30.93 15.19 13.62
N HIS A 60 -31.14 13.99 13.07
CA HIS A 60 -32.35 13.21 13.31
C HIS A 60 -32.51 12.78 14.77
N TYR A 61 -31.44 12.21 15.36
CA TYR A 61 -31.44 11.79 16.76
C TYR A 61 -31.16 12.92 17.75
N GLN A 62 -31.09 14.17 17.27
CA GLN A 62 -30.86 15.37 18.08
C GLN A 62 -29.57 15.29 18.92
N ILE A 63 -28.56 14.59 18.40
CA ILE A 63 -27.25 14.48 19.05
C ILE A 63 -26.43 15.72 18.69
N PRO A 64 -26.01 16.55 19.67
CA PRO A 64 -25.23 17.75 19.37
C PRO A 64 -23.88 17.39 18.75
N LEU A 65 -23.59 17.95 17.58
CA LEU A 65 -22.29 17.78 16.91
C LEU A 65 -21.12 18.14 17.85
N SER A 66 -21.30 19.20 18.65
CA SER A 66 -20.29 19.65 19.62
C SER A 66 -19.89 18.57 20.63
N ASP A 67 -20.80 17.67 20.99
CA ASP A 67 -20.51 16.62 21.98
C ASP A 67 -19.74 15.47 21.34
N VAL A 68 -20.05 15.15 20.08
CA VAL A 68 -19.27 14.22 19.24
C VAL A 68 -17.86 14.74 19.07
N GLU A 69 -17.70 16.01 18.67
CA GLU A 69 -16.40 16.64 18.46
C GLU A 69 -15.55 16.68 19.74
N LYS A 70 -16.15 17.06 20.87
CA LYS A 70 -15.46 17.03 22.18
C LYS A 70 -15.00 15.62 22.54
N ALA A 71 -15.81 14.60 22.29
CA ALA A 71 -15.43 13.21 22.58
C ALA A 71 -14.25 12.76 21.71
N LEU A 72 -14.30 13.05 20.40
CA LEU A 72 -13.23 12.71 19.46
C LEU A 72 -11.93 13.45 19.78
N LEU A 73 -11.98 14.75 20.09
CA LEU A 73 -10.81 15.53 20.47
C LEU A 73 -10.14 15.00 21.74
N ARG A 74 -10.94 14.67 22.78
CA ARG A 74 -10.40 14.05 23.99
C ARG A 74 -9.67 12.74 23.69
N GLN A 75 -10.18 11.94 22.76
CA GLN A 75 -9.53 10.70 22.39
C GLN A 75 -8.28 10.91 21.56
N LEU A 76 -8.27 11.89 20.65
CA LEU A 76 -7.07 12.29 19.90
C LEU A 76 -5.94 12.76 20.81
N ASP A 77 -6.25 13.39 21.94
CA ASP A 77 -5.25 13.84 22.92
C ASP A 77 -4.66 12.68 23.74
N MET A 78 -5.35 11.54 23.79
CA MET A 78 -4.91 10.33 24.51
C MET A 78 -4.10 9.38 23.62
N LEU A 79 -4.07 9.60 22.30
CA LEU A 79 -3.31 8.76 21.38
C LEU A 79 -1.80 8.93 21.57
N PRO A 80 -1.00 7.85 21.40
CA PRO A 80 0.45 7.93 21.51
C PRO A 80 1.01 8.86 20.44
N ALA A 81 1.87 9.79 20.84
CA ALA A 81 2.52 10.76 19.96
C ALA A 81 4.05 10.60 19.96
N GLY A 82 4.72 11.23 18.99
CA GLY A 82 6.19 11.22 18.87
C GLY A 82 6.72 10.28 17.79
N ALA A 83 5.85 9.76 16.91
CA ALA A 83 6.26 9.00 15.75
C ALA A 83 6.91 9.91 14.70
N SER A 84 8.00 9.45 14.09
CA SER A 84 8.68 10.14 12.98
C SER A 84 7.97 9.96 11.63
N ALA A 85 7.18 8.88 11.50
CA ALA A 85 6.37 8.56 10.34
C ALA A 85 5.11 7.79 10.77
N ILE A 86 4.08 7.83 9.93
CA ILE A 86 2.91 6.95 10.07
C ILE A 86 3.36 5.54 9.69
N SER A 87 2.82 4.51 10.35
CA SER A 87 3.15 3.11 10.05
C SER A 87 2.17 2.53 9.03
N ASP A 88 0.87 2.59 9.34
CA ASP A 88 -0.24 2.17 8.49
C ASP A 88 -1.57 2.68 9.08
N PHE A 89 -2.71 2.29 8.50
CA PHE A 89 -4.02 2.37 9.15
C PHE A 89 -4.19 1.28 10.21
N SER A 90 -5.00 1.57 11.24
CA SER A 90 -5.35 0.57 12.23
C SER A 90 -6.31 -0.49 11.68
N HIS A 91 -6.27 -1.70 12.26
CA HIS A 91 -7.11 -2.82 11.86
C HIS A 91 -8.60 -2.46 11.80
N HIS A 92 -9.05 -1.58 12.71
CA HIS A 92 -10.46 -1.18 12.78
C HIS A 92 -10.90 -0.34 11.58
N ILE A 93 -10.00 0.38 10.90
CA ILE A 93 -10.33 1.07 9.63
C ILE A 93 -10.62 0.03 8.56
N ASP A 94 -9.73 -0.94 8.35
CA ASP A 94 -9.91 -1.98 7.33
C ASP A 94 -11.18 -2.79 7.58
N LEU A 95 -11.39 -3.22 8.83
CA LEU A 95 -12.59 -3.95 9.23
C LEU A 95 -13.85 -3.10 9.01
N SER A 96 -13.83 -1.81 9.33
CA SER A 96 -14.99 -0.92 9.12
C SER A 96 -15.37 -0.78 7.65
N VAL A 97 -14.38 -0.67 6.75
CA VAL A 97 -14.62 -0.59 5.31
C VAL A 97 -15.16 -1.91 4.76
N GLU A 98 -14.61 -3.04 5.17
CA GLU A 98 -15.09 -4.37 4.77
C GLU A 98 -16.56 -4.57 5.17
N LYS A 99 -16.90 -4.29 6.43
CA LYS A 99 -18.27 -4.44 6.93
C LYS A 99 -19.23 -3.42 6.33
N ALA A 100 -18.78 -2.19 6.10
CA ALA A 100 -19.58 -1.17 5.41
C ALA A 100 -19.86 -1.55 3.96
N TRP A 101 -18.89 -2.14 3.25
CA TRP A 101 -19.10 -2.66 1.91
C TRP A 101 -20.12 -3.80 1.88
N MET A 102 -20.02 -4.75 2.82
CA MET A 102 -20.99 -5.83 2.94
C MET A 102 -22.40 -5.29 3.16
N LEU A 103 -22.58 -4.33 4.08
CA LEU A 103 -23.88 -3.70 4.33
C LEU A 103 -24.40 -2.97 3.10
N ALA A 104 -23.60 -2.08 2.52
CA ALA A 104 -23.97 -1.28 1.36
C ALA A 104 -24.37 -2.17 0.18
N SER A 105 -23.52 -3.11 -0.23
CA SER A 105 -23.72 -3.91 -1.44
C SER A 105 -24.73 -5.04 -1.27
N VAL A 106 -24.70 -5.77 -0.15
CA VAL A 106 -25.53 -6.98 0.03
C VAL A 106 -26.89 -6.64 0.61
N ARG A 107 -26.95 -5.77 1.62
CA ARG A 107 -28.20 -5.48 2.34
C ARG A 107 -29.00 -4.37 1.67
N TYR A 108 -28.34 -3.30 1.24
CA TYR A 108 -29.01 -2.09 0.75
C TYR A 108 -28.89 -1.88 -0.77
N GLY A 109 -28.08 -2.69 -1.47
CA GLY A 109 -27.91 -2.61 -2.92
C GLY A 109 -27.19 -1.34 -3.41
N ASP A 110 -26.49 -0.63 -2.52
CA ASP A 110 -25.68 0.53 -2.89
C ASP A 110 -24.34 0.08 -3.49
N ASN A 111 -23.87 0.79 -4.51
CA ASN A 111 -22.65 0.47 -5.25
C ASN A 111 -21.41 1.18 -4.71
N LYS A 112 -21.58 1.96 -3.64
CA LYS A 112 -20.53 2.73 -2.96
C LYS A 112 -20.71 2.68 -1.45
N ILE A 113 -19.61 2.88 -0.74
CA ILE A 113 -19.58 3.03 0.71
C ILE A 113 -19.70 4.51 1.02
N ARG A 114 -20.73 4.87 1.78
CA ARG A 114 -21.01 6.22 2.26
C ARG A 114 -20.80 6.29 3.77
N SER A 115 -20.68 7.49 4.32
CA SER A 115 -20.41 7.65 5.76
C SER A 115 -21.55 7.11 6.64
N GLY A 116 -22.78 7.04 6.13
CA GLY A 116 -23.92 6.41 6.82
C GLY A 116 -23.78 4.89 6.93
N TRP A 117 -23.38 4.23 5.84
CA TRP A 117 -23.09 2.79 5.84
C TRP A 117 -21.89 2.45 6.72
N LEU A 118 -20.88 3.32 6.73
CA LEU A 118 -19.73 3.20 7.65
C LEU A 118 -20.18 3.29 9.11
N LEU A 119 -21.01 4.28 9.46
CA LEU A 119 -21.55 4.42 10.82
C LEU A 119 -22.36 3.20 11.23
N LEU A 120 -23.22 2.69 10.35
CA LEU A 120 -23.99 1.49 10.63
C LEU A 120 -23.07 0.28 10.85
N ALA A 121 -22.03 0.11 10.03
CA ALA A 121 -21.04 -0.95 10.19
C ALA A 121 -20.32 -0.90 11.54
N LEU A 122 -19.95 0.32 11.99
CA LEU A 122 -19.35 0.54 13.31
C LEU A 122 -20.30 0.14 14.45
N LEU A 123 -21.60 0.39 14.28
CA LEU A 123 -22.62 0.10 15.30
C LEU A 123 -23.06 -1.37 15.32
N THR A 124 -23.14 -2.04 14.18
CA THR A 124 -23.64 -3.41 14.07
C THR A 124 -22.56 -4.46 14.31
N THR A 125 -21.28 -4.12 14.11
CA THR A 125 -20.17 -5.06 14.29
C THR A 125 -19.70 -5.03 15.75
N PRO A 126 -19.75 -6.14 16.52
CA PRO A 126 -19.49 -6.11 17.96
C PRO A 126 -18.12 -5.54 18.36
N GLU A 127 -17.07 -5.85 17.59
CA GLU A 127 -15.72 -5.32 17.82
C GLU A 127 -15.65 -3.81 17.57
N LEU A 128 -16.11 -3.36 16.40
CA LEU A 128 -16.14 -1.94 16.05
C LEU A 128 -17.03 -1.13 17.00
N ARG A 129 -18.13 -1.71 17.49
CA ARG A 129 -19.02 -1.05 18.45
C ARG A 129 -18.33 -0.81 19.78
N ARG A 130 -17.52 -1.77 20.27
CA ARG A 130 -16.72 -1.58 21.50
C ARG A 130 -15.73 -0.44 21.33
N VAL A 131 -15.04 -0.41 20.19
CA VAL A 131 -14.09 0.65 19.84
C VAL A 131 -14.79 2.00 19.72
N LEU A 132 -15.93 2.07 19.03
CA LEU A 132 -16.74 3.29 18.93
C LEU A 132 -17.23 3.77 20.30
N SER A 133 -17.66 2.88 21.18
CA SER A 133 -18.04 3.23 22.56
C SER A 133 -16.89 3.83 23.36
N SER A 134 -15.66 3.35 23.16
CA SER A 134 -14.48 3.97 23.79
C SER A 134 -14.12 5.32 23.16
N ILE A 135 -14.30 5.48 21.85
CA ILE A 135 -13.85 6.66 21.11
C ILE A 135 -14.87 7.81 21.20
N CYS A 136 -16.15 7.52 21.00
CA CYS A 136 -17.21 8.50 20.89
C CYS A 136 -18.54 7.94 21.41
N ALA A 137 -18.76 8.08 22.72
CA ALA A 137 -19.97 7.60 23.38
C ALA A 137 -21.28 8.12 22.74
N PRO A 138 -21.42 9.41 22.33
CA PRO A 138 -22.65 9.88 21.68
C PRO A 138 -23.01 9.13 20.40
N LEU A 139 -22.03 8.75 19.58
CA LEU A 139 -22.28 7.94 18.38
C LEU A 139 -22.68 6.51 18.76
N ALA A 140 -22.05 5.92 19.77
CA ALA A 140 -22.31 4.54 20.20
C ALA A 140 -23.68 4.33 20.86
N THR A 141 -24.36 5.41 21.28
CA THR A 141 -25.70 5.36 21.89
C THR A 141 -26.85 5.33 20.89
N LEU A 142 -26.57 5.41 19.58
CA LEU A 142 -27.60 5.37 18.54
C LEU A 142 -28.40 4.04 18.59
N PRO A 143 -29.74 4.09 18.41
CA PRO A 143 -30.58 2.89 18.42
C PRO A 143 -30.39 2.10 17.12
N VAL A 144 -29.54 1.07 17.18
CA VAL A 144 -29.08 0.31 16.00
C VAL A 144 -30.23 -0.31 15.21
N ASP A 145 -31.23 -0.90 15.89
CA ASP A 145 -32.34 -1.59 15.23
C ASP A 145 -33.21 -0.62 14.41
N GLU A 146 -33.53 0.54 14.98
CA GLU A 146 -34.29 1.59 14.29
C GLU A 146 -33.44 2.21 13.17
N LEU A 147 -32.20 2.58 13.46
CA LEU A 147 -31.29 3.19 12.50
C LEU A 147 -31.12 2.31 11.26
N THR A 148 -31.03 1.00 11.45
CA THR A 148 -30.92 0.03 10.36
C THR A 148 -32.09 0.13 9.35
N GLU A 149 -33.30 0.36 9.83
CA GLU A 149 -34.49 0.47 8.99
C GLU A 149 -34.62 1.86 8.33
N ILE A 150 -34.32 2.93 9.08
CA ILE A 150 -34.57 4.31 8.62
C ILE A 150 -33.37 4.93 7.88
N LEU A 151 -32.16 4.38 8.01
CA LEU A 151 -30.96 4.99 7.44
C LEU A 151 -31.06 5.27 5.92
N PRO A 152 -31.59 4.37 5.06
CA PRO A 152 -31.67 4.64 3.62
C PRO A 152 -32.46 5.90 3.28
N SER A 153 -33.60 6.13 3.93
CA SER A 153 -34.41 7.34 3.70
C SER A 153 -33.77 8.58 4.31
N LEU A 154 -33.06 8.42 5.43
CA LEU A 154 -32.39 9.51 6.10
C LEU A 154 -31.25 10.14 5.27
N ILE A 155 -30.50 9.29 4.57
CA ILE A 155 -29.31 9.69 3.82
C ILE A 155 -29.62 10.00 2.35
N GLU A 156 -30.86 9.81 1.89
CA GLU A 156 -31.25 10.04 0.50
C GLU A 156 -30.93 11.46 0.01
N THR A 157 -31.07 12.45 0.89
CA THR A 157 -30.86 13.88 0.59
C THR A 157 -29.43 14.37 0.81
N SER A 158 -28.54 13.53 1.34
CA SER A 158 -27.16 13.92 1.61
C SER A 158 -26.36 14.05 0.30
N PRO A 159 -25.38 14.98 0.23
CA PRO A 159 -24.51 15.14 -0.95
C PRO A 159 -23.80 13.85 -1.37
N GLU A 160 -23.54 12.91 -0.43
CA GLU A 160 -22.91 11.62 -0.73
C GLU A 160 -23.76 10.72 -1.64
N ALA A 161 -25.07 10.95 -1.74
CA ALA A 161 -25.94 10.18 -2.62
C ALA A 161 -25.57 10.36 -4.10
N GLN A 162 -25.20 11.58 -4.48
CA GLN A 162 -24.87 11.99 -5.85
C GLN A 162 -23.40 11.72 -6.23
N GLU A 163 -22.58 11.34 -5.25
CA GLU A 163 -21.17 11.10 -5.44
C GLU A 163 -20.90 9.74 -6.09
N ARG A 164 -19.78 9.66 -6.81
CA ARG A 164 -19.31 8.41 -7.42
C ARG A 164 -18.42 7.65 -6.43
N PRO A 165 -18.35 6.32 -6.51
CA PRO A 165 -17.27 5.58 -5.87
C PRO A 165 -15.93 6.09 -6.39
N TYR A 166 -14.94 6.13 -5.51
CA TYR A 166 -13.58 6.52 -5.82
C TYR A 166 -12.87 5.36 -6.55
N ASP A 167 -13.27 5.09 -7.79
CA ASP A 167 -12.81 3.93 -8.57
C ASP A 167 -11.40 4.08 -9.18
N GLY A 168 -10.68 5.16 -8.86
CA GLY A 168 -9.32 5.40 -9.36
C GLY A 168 -9.23 5.73 -10.85
N SER A 169 -10.35 5.98 -11.54
CA SER A 169 -10.41 6.27 -12.98
C SER A 169 -9.65 7.54 -13.43
N GLY A 170 -9.17 8.36 -12.49
CA GLY A 170 -8.48 9.62 -12.71
C GLY A 170 -6.96 9.62 -12.49
N LEU A 171 -6.25 8.48 -12.61
CA LEU A 171 -4.80 8.36 -12.38
C LEU A 171 -4.33 8.60 -10.92
N ALA A 172 -5.25 8.74 -9.96
CA ALA A 172 -4.95 8.94 -8.55
C ALA A 172 -4.93 7.60 -7.78
N SER A 173 -4.06 7.46 -6.77
CA SER A 173 -3.99 6.23 -5.95
C SER A 173 -5.33 5.95 -5.30
N THR A 174 -5.72 4.67 -5.28
CA THR A 174 -6.94 4.14 -4.63
C THR A 174 -6.73 3.83 -3.15
N ILE A 175 -5.55 4.11 -2.60
CA ILE A 175 -5.27 3.99 -1.17
C ILE A 175 -5.08 5.41 -0.60
N PRO A 176 -5.85 5.81 0.43
CA PRO A 176 -5.75 7.14 1.00
C PRO A 176 -4.35 7.41 1.57
N GLY A 177 -3.81 8.61 1.34
CA GLY A 177 -2.53 9.03 1.89
C GLY A 177 -1.28 8.59 1.12
N GLU A 178 -1.41 7.71 0.12
CA GLU A 178 -0.31 7.36 -0.80
C GLU A 178 0.04 8.53 -1.74
N SER A 179 -0.99 9.27 -2.21
CA SER A 179 -0.85 10.48 -3.02
C SER A 179 0.02 11.54 -2.35
N SER A 180 -0.08 11.62 -1.01
CA SER A 180 0.62 12.60 -0.16
C SER A 180 1.90 12.07 0.47
N GLN A 181 2.31 10.81 0.17
CA GLN A 181 3.40 10.10 0.86
C GLN A 181 3.31 10.21 2.39
N ALA A 182 2.08 10.26 2.91
CA ALA A 182 1.83 10.50 4.32
C ALA A 182 1.88 9.19 5.12
N ILE A 183 1.37 8.11 4.53
CA ILE A 183 1.69 6.74 4.92
C ILE A 183 2.90 6.31 4.07
N PRO A 184 4.03 5.96 4.68
CA PRO A 184 5.08 5.23 3.98
C PRO A 184 4.45 3.94 3.49
N ASN A 185 4.47 3.71 2.17
CA ASN A 185 4.05 2.43 1.59
C ASN A 185 4.64 1.31 2.45
N GLY A 186 3.78 0.46 3.01
CA GLY A 186 4.08 -0.57 4.00
C GLY A 186 5.51 -1.08 3.92
N GLY A 187 6.36 -0.45 4.73
CA GLY A 187 7.79 -0.67 4.82
C GLY A 187 8.63 0.38 4.08
N GLN A 188 9.12 1.39 4.81
CA GLN A 188 10.52 1.84 4.75
C GLN A 188 10.87 3.03 5.64
N ASP A 189 11.96 2.86 6.38
CA ASP A 189 12.98 3.89 6.61
C ASP A 189 13.37 4.57 5.27
N GLY A 190 12.62 5.55 4.75
CA GLY A 190 13.07 6.55 3.75
C GLY A 190 13.91 6.11 2.53
N LYS A 191 14.03 4.82 2.24
CA LYS A 191 14.95 4.18 1.30
C LYS A 191 14.07 3.36 0.40
N SER A 192 13.95 3.71 -0.86
CA SER A 192 13.07 3.08 -1.85
C SER A 192 13.05 1.52 -1.86
N ALA A 193 12.03 0.85 -2.42
CA ALA A 193 11.98 -0.63 -2.53
C ALA A 193 13.26 -1.22 -3.10
N LEU A 194 13.83 -0.56 -4.09
CA LEU A 194 15.14 -0.91 -4.64
C LEU A 194 16.27 -0.78 -3.61
N ALA A 195 16.26 0.23 -2.74
CA ALA A 195 17.28 0.40 -1.70
C ALA A 195 17.12 -0.55 -0.50
N LYS A 196 15.92 -1.10 -0.26
CA LYS A 196 15.67 -2.06 0.82
C LYS A 196 15.92 -3.50 0.40
N TYR A 197 15.57 -3.85 -0.83
CA TYR A 197 15.57 -5.23 -1.31
C TYR A 197 16.58 -5.46 -2.42
N CYS A 198 17.36 -4.45 -2.82
CA CYS A 198 18.45 -4.63 -3.76
C CYS A 198 19.75 -4.01 -3.28
N GLN A 199 20.84 -4.52 -3.84
CA GLN A 199 22.18 -4.00 -3.67
C GLN A 199 22.68 -3.44 -5.00
N ASP A 200 23.16 -2.20 -5.01
CA ASP A 200 23.65 -1.54 -6.23
C ASP A 200 25.09 -2.00 -6.55
N MET A 201 25.20 -2.96 -7.46
CA MET A 201 26.48 -3.53 -7.89
C MET A 201 27.30 -2.51 -8.71
N THR A 202 26.63 -1.64 -9.47
CA THR A 202 27.30 -0.57 -10.20
C THR A 202 27.93 0.47 -9.27
N ALA A 203 27.26 0.83 -8.16
CA ALA A 203 27.83 1.70 -7.13
C ALA A 203 29.01 1.01 -6.43
N GLN A 204 28.90 -0.28 -6.11
CA GLN A 204 30.00 -1.04 -5.52
C GLN A 204 31.22 -1.11 -6.43
N ALA A 205 31.02 -1.33 -7.73
CA ALA A 205 32.09 -1.29 -8.72
C ALA A 205 32.79 0.08 -8.75
N ARG A 206 32.02 1.18 -8.75
CA ARG A 206 32.57 2.55 -8.71
C ARG A 206 33.33 2.85 -7.42
N ASP A 207 32.87 2.29 -6.31
CA ASP A 207 33.53 2.38 -5.00
C ASP A 207 34.78 1.47 -4.87
N GLY A 208 35.09 0.64 -5.88
CA GLY A 208 36.21 -0.31 -5.84
C GLY A 208 35.97 -1.49 -4.89
N LYS A 209 34.72 -1.83 -4.60
CA LYS A 209 34.33 -2.96 -3.72
C LYS A 209 34.19 -4.29 -4.44
N ILE A 210 34.29 -4.30 -5.77
CA ILE A 210 34.23 -5.49 -6.61
C ILE A 210 35.64 -5.78 -7.13
N ASP A 211 36.11 -7.00 -6.92
CA ASP A 211 37.43 -7.44 -7.38
C ASP A 211 37.50 -7.54 -8.92
N PRO A 212 38.66 -7.29 -9.54
CA PRO A 212 38.82 -7.44 -10.98
C PRO A 212 38.51 -8.87 -11.46
N VAL A 213 37.61 -8.98 -12.43
CA VAL A 213 37.23 -10.25 -13.05
C VAL A 213 38.09 -10.50 -14.29
N THR A 214 38.72 -11.67 -14.38
CA THR A 214 39.58 -12.07 -15.52
C THR A 214 39.03 -13.29 -16.23
N GLY A 215 39.14 -13.34 -17.56
CA GLY A 215 38.80 -14.53 -18.35
C GLY A 215 37.29 -14.78 -18.53
N ARG A 216 36.47 -13.74 -18.37
CA ARG A 216 34.99 -13.77 -18.53
C ARG A 216 34.47 -12.81 -19.59
N GLU A 217 35.36 -12.30 -20.43
CA GLU A 217 35.07 -11.25 -21.41
C GLU A 217 34.04 -11.71 -22.46
N HIS A 218 34.07 -13.00 -22.83
CA HIS A 218 33.14 -13.59 -23.78
C HIS A 218 31.71 -13.65 -23.22
N GLU A 219 31.54 -14.10 -21.98
CA GLU A 219 30.25 -14.18 -21.30
C GLU A 219 29.66 -12.79 -21.04
N ILE A 220 30.49 -11.83 -20.59
CA ILE A 220 30.08 -10.43 -20.37
C ILE A 220 29.61 -9.79 -21.70
N ARG A 221 30.35 -10.00 -22.79
CA ARG A 221 29.95 -9.51 -24.11
C ARG A 221 28.65 -10.15 -24.58
N THR A 222 28.48 -11.45 -24.41
CA THR A 222 27.25 -12.17 -24.78
C THR A 222 26.04 -11.64 -23.99
N MET A 223 26.21 -11.41 -22.68
CA MET A 223 25.17 -10.81 -21.83
C MET A 223 24.81 -9.40 -22.30
N THR A 224 25.80 -8.59 -22.63
CA THR A 224 25.63 -7.24 -23.20
C THR A 224 24.80 -7.26 -24.48
N ASP A 225 25.13 -8.18 -25.41
CA ASP A 225 24.43 -8.33 -26.68
C ASP A 225 22.97 -8.77 -26.49
N ILE A 226 22.68 -9.60 -25.49
CA ILE A 226 21.30 -10.01 -25.16
C ILE A 226 20.51 -8.83 -24.61
N LEU A 227 21.07 -8.05 -23.68
CA LEU A 227 20.40 -6.90 -23.07
C LEU A 227 20.00 -5.83 -24.09
N LEU A 228 20.76 -5.70 -25.18
CA LEU A 228 20.51 -4.74 -26.26
C LEU A 228 19.43 -5.18 -27.27
N ARG A 229 18.89 -6.40 -27.14
CA ARG A 229 17.85 -6.90 -28.06
C ARG A 229 16.53 -6.15 -27.83
N ARG A 230 15.74 -5.99 -28.90
CA ARG A 230 14.38 -5.41 -28.80
C ARG A 230 13.36 -6.33 -28.15
N ARG A 231 13.56 -7.64 -28.24
CA ARG A 231 12.69 -8.68 -27.67
C ARG A 231 13.57 -9.75 -27.05
N GLN A 232 13.08 -10.41 -26.00
CA GLN A 232 13.82 -11.45 -25.28
C GLN A 232 15.19 -10.95 -24.81
N ASN A 233 15.18 -9.77 -24.18
CA ASN A 233 16.37 -9.06 -23.72
C ASN A 233 16.76 -9.42 -22.28
N ASN A 234 16.31 -10.58 -21.79
CA ASN A 234 16.62 -11.09 -20.45
C ASN A 234 17.67 -12.20 -20.56
N PRO A 235 18.95 -11.95 -20.24
CA PRO A 235 19.98 -12.97 -20.23
C PRO A 235 19.73 -13.99 -19.12
N LEU A 236 19.99 -15.27 -19.40
CA LEU A 236 19.97 -16.34 -18.40
C LEU A 236 21.34 -17.01 -18.36
N LEU A 237 22.06 -16.85 -17.24
CA LEU A 237 23.36 -17.48 -17.04
C LEU A 237 23.18 -18.92 -16.56
N THR A 238 23.55 -19.88 -17.41
CA THR A 238 23.44 -21.32 -17.12
C THR A 238 24.81 -21.93 -16.86
N GLY A 239 24.89 -22.87 -15.92
CA GLY A 239 26.11 -23.59 -15.55
C GLY A 239 25.97 -24.26 -14.19
N GLU A 240 26.90 -25.15 -13.85
CA GLU A 240 26.93 -25.82 -12.55
C GLU A 240 27.08 -24.82 -11.39
N ALA A 241 26.76 -25.23 -10.17
CA ALA A 241 26.98 -24.40 -8.99
C ALA A 241 28.49 -24.19 -8.77
N GLY A 242 28.90 -22.97 -8.42
CA GLY A 242 30.31 -22.66 -8.14
C GLY A 242 31.18 -22.34 -9.36
N VAL A 243 30.67 -22.38 -10.59
CA VAL A 243 31.46 -22.03 -11.80
C VAL A 243 31.74 -20.54 -11.98
N GLY A 244 31.30 -19.68 -11.05
CA GLY A 244 31.52 -18.23 -11.08
C GLY A 244 30.49 -17.46 -11.91
N LYS A 245 29.22 -17.86 -11.93
CA LYS A 245 28.13 -17.11 -12.61
C LYS A 245 28.02 -15.67 -12.08
N THR A 246 28.14 -15.49 -10.77
CA THR A 246 28.15 -14.17 -10.12
C THR A 246 29.31 -13.31 -10.58
N ALA A 247 30.50 -13.90 -10.81
CA ALA A 247 31.67 -13.17 -11.31
C ALA A 247 31.43 -12.58 -12.71
N VAL A 248 30.61 -13.21 -13.56
CA VAL A 248 30.22 -12.63 -14.85
C VAL A 248 29.37 -11.36 -14.66
N VAL A 249 28.48 -11.36 -13.67
CA VAL A 249 27.62 -10.21 -13.34
C VAL A 249 28.43 -9.07 -12.71
N GLU A 250 29.35 -9.40 -11.80
CA GLU A 250 30.31 -8.47 -11.21
C GLU A 250 31.23 -7.84 -12.28
N GLY A 251 31.73 -8.64 -13.21
CA GLY A 251 32.53 -8.15 -14.34
C GLY A 251 31.75 -7.20 -15.25
N PHE A 252 30.45 -7.43 -15.43
CA PHE A 252 29.58 -6.50 -16.14
C PHE A 252 29.31 -5.21 -15.35
N ALA A 253 29.17 -5.29 -14.02
CA ALA A 253 29.08 -4.11 -13.16
C ALA A 253 30.32 -3.22 -13.29
N LEU A 254 31.52 -3.83 -13.30
CA LEU A 254 32.79 -3.15 -13.55
C LEU A 254 32.82 -2.49 -14.93
N ALA A 255 32.41 -3.22 -15.99
CA ALA A 255 32.35 -2.67 -17.34
C ALA A 255 31.40 -1.47 -17.45
N ILE A 256 30.24 -1.49 -16.79
CA ILE A 256 29.34 -0.33 -16.71
C ILE A 256 30.01 0.83 -15.96
N ALA A 257 30.61 0.56 -14.80
CA ALA A 257 31.26 1.58 -13.97
C ALA A 257 32.42 2.29 -14.69
N GLN A 258 33.16 1.56 -15.53
CA GLN A 258 34.28 2.07 -16.32
C GLN A 258 33.84 2.68 -17.66
N GLY A 259 32.56 2.55 -18.03
CA GLY A 259 32.05 3.03 -19.32
C GLY A 259 32.45 2.16 -20.51
N GLU A 260 32.94 0.94 -20.26
CA GLU A 260 33.36 -0.07 -21.25
C GLU A 260 32.16 -0.87 -21.82
N VAL A 261 30.99 -0.24 -21.86
CA VAL A 261 29.75 -0.80 -22.43
C VAL A 261 29.22 0.10 -23.55
N PRO A 262 28.38 -0.44 -24.46
CA PRO A 262 27.73 0.35 -25.49
C PRO A 262 26.94 1.54 -24.90
N PRO A 263 26.77 2.65 -25.66
CA PRO A 263 26.19 3.89 -25.14
C PRO A 263 24.82 3.73 -24.45
N ALA A 264 24.00 2.79 -24.91
CA ALA A 264 22.68 2.53 -24.33
C ALA A 264 22.73 1.96 -22.90
N LEU A 265 23.87 1.43 -22.46
CA LEU A 265 24.05 0.78 -21.15
C LEU A 265 24.91 1.58 -20.17
N ARG A 266 25.53 2.69 -20.60
CA ARG A 266 26.47 3.46 -19.76
C ARG A 266 25.84 4.06 -18.51
N GLU A 267 24.60 4.53 -18.65
CA GLU A 267 23.85 5.20 -17.58
C GLU A 267 22.91 4.24 -16.84
N VAL A 268 23.09 2.94 -16.95
CA VAL A 268 22.21 1.94 -16.33
C VAL A 268 22.72 1.57 -14.94
N ARG A 269 21.80 1.31 -14.00
CA ARG A 269 22.14 0.71 -12.69
C ARG A 269 21.96 -0.79 -12.74
N LEU A 270 22.95 -1.53 -12.25
CA LEU A 270 22.84 -2.98 -12.04
C LEU A 270 22.53 -3.24 -10.57
N LEU A 271 21.33 -3.74 -10.29
CA LEU A 271 20.85 -4.01 -8.94
C LEU A 271 20.73 -5.52 -8.73
N ALA A 272 21.38 -6.05 -7.69
CA ALA A 272 21.20 -7.44 -7.27
C ALA A 272 20.01 -7.54 -6.32
N LEU A 273 19.05 -8.41 -6.62
CA LEU A 273 17.89 -8.67 -5.78
C LEU A 273 18.27 -9.54 -4.57
N ASP A 274 17.97 -9.06 -3.37
CA ASP A 274 18.08 -9.86 -2.16
C ASP A 274 16.75 -10.60 -1.90
N VAL A 275 16.70 -11.85 -2.36
CA VAL A 275 15.53 -12.72 -2.17
C VAL A 275 15.30 -13.02 -0.69
N GLY A 276 16.36 -13.11 0.12
CA GLY A 276 16.26 -13.33 1.56
C GLY A 276 15.58 -12.15 2.27
N ALA A 277 15.97 -10.92 1.94
CA ALA A 277 15.34 -9.71 2.46
C ALA A 277 13.87 -9.57 2.04
N LEU A 278 13.52 -10.03 0.83
CA LEU A 278 12.13 -10.06 0.37
C LEU A 278 11.27 -11.04 1.16
N LEU A 279 11.81 -12.22 1.45
CA LEU A 279 11.14 -13.28 2.22
C LEU A 279 11.10 -12.99 3.73
N ALA A 280 12.07 -12.24 4.25
CA ALA A 280 12.13 -11.87 5.66
C ALA A 280 10.88 -11.06 6.09
N GLY A 281 10.14 -11.61 7.05
CA GLY A 281 8.91 -11.01 7.57
C GLY A 281 7.69 -11.11 6.64
N ALA A 282 7.82 -11.72 5.45
CA ALA A 282 6.68 -12.05 4.61
C ALA A 282 6.02 -13.33 5.13
N SER A 283 5.02 -13.20 5.99
CA SER A 283 4.39 -14.33 6.69
C SER A 283 3.42 -15.11 5.78
N MET A 284 3.03 -14.49 4.66
CA MET A 284 2.02 -14.96 3.71
C MET A 284 2.57 -14.83 2.28
N LYS A 285 2.39 -15.86 1.45
CA LYS A 285 2.84 -15.91 0.04
C LYS A 285 2.46 -14.67 -0.79
N GLY A 286 1.27 -14.11 -0.56
CA GLY A 286 0.80 -12.91 -1.27
C GLY A 286 1.58 -11.64 -0.92
N GLU A 287 2.21 -11.58 0.26
CA GLU A 287 3.01 -10.42 0.68
C GLU A 287 4.33 -10.35 -0.11
N PHE A 288 4.96 -11.50 -0.34
CA PHE A 288 6.15 -11.61 -1.18
C PHE A 288 5.86 -11.16 -2.63
N GLU A 289 4.78 -11.67 -3.23
CA GLU A 289 4.35 -11.28 -4.58
C GLU A 289 4.06 -9.78 -4.67
N SER A 290 3.39 -9.23 -3.65
CA SER A 290 3.12 -7.79 -3.57
C SER A 290 4.41 -6.96 -3.48
N ARG A 291 5.38 -7.39 -2.66
CA ARG A 291 6.70 -6.71 -2.54
C ARG A 291 7.48 -6.77 -3.85
N LEU A 292 7.53 -7.94 -4.49
CA LEU A 292 8.20 -8.11 -5.78
C LEU A 292 7.55 -7.25 -6.87
N LYS A 293 6.21 -7.21 -6.93
CA LYS A 293 5.49 -6.37 -7.88
C LYS A 293 5.79 -4.88 -7.66
N GLY A 294 5.75 -4.42 -6.41
CA GLY A 294 6.09 -3.04 -6.07
C GLY A 294 7.51 -2.67 -6.48
N LEU A 295 8.47 -3.58 -6.25
CA LEU A 295 9.86 -3.41 -6.66
C LEU A 295 10.02 -3.30 -8.18
N LEU A 296 9.34 -4.16 -8.95
CA LEU A 296 9.37 -4.11 -10.42
C LEU A 296 8.72 -2.83 -10.96
N GLU A 297 7.62 -2.37 -10.36
CA GLU A 297 6.99 -1.09 -10.71
C GLU A 297 7.90 0.10 -10.42
N GLU A 298 8.59 0.10 -9.28
CA GLU A 298 9.58 1.13 -8.93
C GLU A 298 10.75 1.13 -9.91
N ALA A 299 11.30 -0.05 -10.25
CA ALA A 299 12.35 -0.19 -11.25
C ALA A 299 11.91 0.36 -12.62
N GLY A 300 10.68 0.08 -13.04
CA GLY A 300 10.12 0.56 -14.31
C GLY A 300 9.87 2.07 -14.37
N ARG A 301 9.68 2.73 -13.21
CA ARG A 301 9.50 4.18 -13.09
C ARG A 301 10.81 4.93 -12.78
N SER A 302 11.92 4.20 -12.59
CA SER A 302 13.20 4.80 -12.24
C SER A 302 13.67 5.76 -13.35
N PRO A 303 14.06 7.01 -13.01
CA PRO A 303 14.54 7.99 -13.99
C PRO A 303 15.84 7.53 -14.67
N GLN A 304 16.63 6.73 -13.93
CA GLN A 304 17.80 6.03 -14.45
C GLN A 304 17.40 4.58 -14.77
N PRO A 305 17.67 4.05 -15.97
CA PRO A 305 17.28 2.68 -16.30
C PRO A 305 17.94 1.66 -15.35
N VAL A 306 17.22 0.59 -15.04
CA VAL A 306 17.65 -0.44 -14.08
C VAL A 306 17.71 -1.79 -14.78
N ILE A 307 18.81 -2.50 -14.59
CA ILE A 307 18.91 -3.95 -14.83
C ILE A 307 18.84 -4.63 -13.47
N LEU A 308 17.91 -5.57 -13.32
CA LEU A 308 17.78 -6.38 -12.12
C LEU A 308 18.48 -7.72 -12.33
N PHE A 309 19.46 -8.01 -11.48
CA PHE A 309 20.07 -9.32 -11.36
C PHE A 309 19.33 -10.12 -10.28
N VAL A 310 18.95 -11.35 -10.63
CA VAL A 310 18.32 -12.29 -9.72
C VAL A 310 19.19 -13.54 -9.67
N ASP A 311 19.82 -13.77 -8.53
CA ASP A 311 20.48 -15.04 -8.30
C ASP A 311 19.44 -16.13 -8.01
N GLU A 312 19.73 -17.34 -8.47
CA GLU A 312 18.86 -18.50 -8.29
C GLU A 312 17.39 -18.24 -8.66
N VAL A 313 17.12 -17.68 -9.84
CA VAL A 313 15.76 -17.30 -10.29
C VAL A 313 14.68 -18.38 -10.10
N HIS A 314 15.07 -19.66 -10.07
CA HIS A 314 14.16 -20.77 -9.79
C HIS A 314 13.53 -20.70 -8.38
N THR A 315 14.18 -20.06 -7.40
CA THR A 315 13.64 -19.80 -6.06
C THR A 315 12.45 -18.85 -6.11
N LEU A 316 12.47 -17.84 -6.99
CA LEU A 316 11.34 -16.96 -7.24
C LEU A 316 10.16 -17.69 -7.90
N VAL A 317 10.46 -18.62 -8.81
CA VAL A 317 9.44 -19.42 -9.52
C VAL A 317 8.79 -20.45 -8.59
N GLY A 318 9.57 -21.07 -7.70
CA GLY A 318 9.09 -22.03 -6.69
C GLY A 318 8.31 -21.39 -5.53
N ALA A 319 8.57 -20.12 -5.20
CA ALA A 319 7.78 -19.38 -4.21
C ALA A 319 6.34 -19.10 -4.69
N GLY A 320 6.08 -19.16 -6.02
CA GLY A 320 4.80 -18.87 -6.67
C GLY A 320 3.97 -20.09 -7.11
N GLY A 321 4.56 -21.28 -7.28
CA GLY A 321 3.87 -22.45 -7.83
C GLY A 321 4.23 -23.77 -7.14
N ALA A 322 3.24 -24.64 -6.95
CA ALA A 322 3.48 -26.01 -6.51
C ALA A 322 4.37 -26.71 -7.54
N SER A 323 5.49 -27.27 -7.07
CA SER A 323 6.13 -28.39 -7.75
C SER A 323 5.05 -29.45 -7.99
N GLY A 324 4.82 -29.78 -9.26
CA GLY A 324 3.71 -30.63 -9.68
C GLY A 324 3.66 -31.96 -8.94
N THR A 325 2.47 -32.31 -8.47
CA THR A 325 2.06 -33.71 -8.44
C THR A 325 1.93 -34.17 -9.89
N GLY A 326 2.69 -35.21 -10.24
CA GLY A 326 2.31 -36.06 -11.36
C GLY A 326 1.01 -36.80 -11.09
#